data_AF-A0A821ZZZ5-F1
#
_entry.id   AF-A0A821ZZZ5-F1
#
_cell.length_a   1.000
_cell.length_b   1.000
_cell.length_c   1.000
_cell.angle_alpha   90.00
_cell.angle_beta   90.00
_cell.angle_gamma   90.00
#
_symmetry.space_group_name_H-M   'P 1'
#
loop_
_entity.id
_entity.type
_entity.pdbx_description
1 polymer ?
#
loop_
_entity_poly.entity_id
_entity_poly.type
_entity_poly.pdbx_seq_one_letter_code
_entity_poly.pdbx_strand_id
1 'polypeptide(L)'
;HLKLKKITARWIPNQLTDSQRAERVRICQENLAKFNQGTWWLCDVVTGDESWFYHKQLGRKSSNAAWTASGETPPTVVRRSHFAPKTLFCIFFKTTGPVLIHHVERGQTIDHDYYINNCLQPLVNEIKKQRSSSGTHAIKIHHDNARPHVQKDVSTYLASQGIMKML
;
A
#
# COMPACT_ATOMS: atom_id res chain seq x y z
N HIS A 1 -37.91 25.48 -14.91
CA HIS A 1 -37.22 24.20 -14.61
C HIS A 1 -35.76 24.50 -14.28
N LEU A 2 -35.24 24.09 -13.11
CA LEU A 2 -34.04 24.69 -12.48
C LEU A 2 -32.66 24.28 -13.06
N LYS A 3 -32.56 23.48 -14.14
CA LYS A 3 -31.28 23.02 -14.74
C LYS A 3 -30.24 22.44 -13.74
N LEU A 4 -30.71 21.83 -12.65
CA LEU A 4 -29.83 21.20 -11.66
C LEU A 4 -29.73 19.69 -11.89
N LYS A 5 -28.55 19.13 -11.59
CA LYS A 5 -28.28 17.69 -11.62
C LYS A 5 -27.95 17.19 -10.21
N LYS A 6 -28.66 16.16 -9.74
CA LYS A 6 -28.34 15.48 -8.48
C LYS A 6 -27.09 14.63 -8.67
N ILE A 7 -26.05 14.89 -7.88
CA ILE A 7 -24.79 14.13 -7.86
C ILE A 7 -24.48 13.63 -6.45
N THR A 8 -23.76 12.52 -6.35
CA THR A 8 -23.35 11.93 -5.06
C THR A 8 -22.03 12.54 -4.60
N ALA A 9 -21.91 12.84 -3.31
CA ALA A 9 -20.66 13.32 -2.71
C ALA A 9 -19.56 12.26 -2.77
N ARG A 10 -18.30 12.72 -2.84
CA ARG A 10 -17.12 11.84 -2.86
C ARG A 10 -16.58 11.66 -1.44
N TRP A 11 -16.20 10.43 -1.10
CA TRP A 11 -15.43 10.14 0.09
C TRP A 11 -13.96 10.48 -0.17
N ILE A 12 -13.36 11.27 0.69
CA ILE A 12 -11.92 11.56 0.67
C ILE A 12 -11.28 11.00 1.96
N PRO A 13 -10.07 10.43 1.89
CA PRO A 13 -9.41 9.88 3.07
C PRO A 13 -9.09 10.94 4.14
N ASN A 14 -8.68 12.13 3.70
CA ASN A 14 -8.35 13.25 4.57
C ASN A 14 -8.51 14.57 3.82
N GLN A 15 -8.84 15.64 4.56
CA GLN A 15 -8.81 17.00 4.06
C GLN A 15 -7.40 17.57 4.22
N LEU A 16 -6.73 17.81 3.09
CA LEU A 16 -5.38 18.36 3.09
C LEU A 16 -5.36 19.86 3.34
N THR A 17 -4.33 20.36 4.02
CA THR A 17 -4.00 21.79 4.08
C THR A 17 -3.39 22.27 2.75
N ASP A 18 -3.34 23.58 2.54
CA ASP A 18 -2.65 24.15 1.36
C ASP A 18 -1.17 23.80 1.33
N SER A 19 -0.49 23.82 2.48
CA SER A 19 0.91 23.42 2.58
C SER A 19 1.13 21.96 2.20
N GLN A 20 0.27 21.04 2.67
CA GLN A 20 0.33 19.63 2.29
C GLN A 20 0.08 19.41 0.79
N ARG A 21 -0.86 20.18 0.20
CA ARG A 21 -1.11 20.15 -1.25
C ARG A 21 0.12 20.60 -2.03
N ALA A 22 0.69 21.74 -1.66
CA ALA A 22 1.87 22.31 -2.31
C ALA A 22 3.06 21.35 -2.23
N GLU A 23 3.30 20.76 -1.06
CA GLU A 23 4.40 19.82 -0.85
C GLU A 23 4.25 18.56 -1.69
N ARG A 24 3.04 18.00 -1.76
CA ARG A 24 2.76 16.84 -2.63
C ARG A 24 3.02 17.16 -4.10
N VAL A 25 2.57 18.33 -4.58
CA VAL A 25 2.82 18.75 -5.96
C VAL A 25 4.32 18.90 -6.23
N ARG A 26 5.06 19.53 -5.31
CA ARG A 26 6.51 19.70 -5.41
C ARG A 26 7.23 18.35 -5.53
N ILE A 27 6.94 17.42 -4.63
CA ILE A 27 7.50 16.06 -4.65
C ILE A 27 7.16 15.34 -5.95
N CYS A 28 5.90 15.40 -6.40
CA CYS A 28 5.49 14.78 -7.66
C CYS A 28 6.24 15.36 -8.87
N GLN A 29 6.45 16.69 -8.91
CA GLN A 29 7.19 17.35 -9.99
C GLN A 29 8.67 16.92 -9.98
N GLU A 30 9.30 16.83 -8.81
CA GLU A 30 10.68 16.35 -8.68
C GLU A 30 10.85 14.91 -9.14
N ASN A 31 9.95 14.02 -8.73
CA ASN A 31 9.97 12.64 -9.18
C ASN A 31 9.72 12.54 -10.70
N LEU A 32 8.75 13.29 -11.23
CA LEU A 32 8.46 13.32 -12.67
C LEU A 32 9.66 13.80 -13.49
N ALA A 33 10.39 14.82 -13.02
CA ALA A 33 11.59 15.31 -13.69
C ALA A 33 12.66 14.21 -13.81
N LYS A 34 12.87 13.40 -12.77
CA LYS A 34 13.83 12.27 -12.80
C LYS A 34 13.46 11.20 -13.82
N PHE A 35 12.17 10.90 -13.98
CA PHE A 35 11.68 10.01 -15.03
C PHE A 35 11.86 10.61 -16.43
N ASN A 36 11.50 11.88 -16.62
CA ASN A 36 11.64 12.56 -17.92
C ASN A 36 13.10 12.70 -18.38
N GLN A 37 14.03 12.86 -17.43
CA GLN A 37 15.47 12.92 -17.71
C GLN A 37 16.10 11.54 -17.94
N GLY A 38 15.34 10.44 -17.80
CA GLY A 38 15.85 9.07 -17.96
C GLY A 38 16.74 8.58 -16.82
N THR A 39 16.84 9.33 -15.71
CA THR A 39 17.62 8.92 -14.54
C THR A 39 16.91 7.82 -13.75
N TRP A 40 15.58 7.82 -13.75
CA TRP A 40 14.74 6.84 -13.06
C TRP A 40 13.86 6.08 -14.05
N TRP A 41 13.66 4.79 -13.77
CA TRP A 41 12.83 3.89 -14.55
C TRP A 41 11.81 3.23 -13.65
N LEU A 42 10.56 3.08 -14.11
CA LEU A 42 9.50 2.46 -13.31
C LEU A 42 9.82 1.00 -12.96
N CYS A 43 10.57 0.28 -13.81
CA CYS A 43 10.99 -1.09 -13.54
C CYS A 43 12.01 -1.22 -12.39
N ASP A 44 12.64 -0.12 -11.98
CA ASP A 44 13.54 -0.06 -10.82
C ASP A 44 12.81 0.35 -9.53
N VAL A 45 11.51 0.66 -9.59
CA VAL A 45 10.72 1.01 -8.42
C VAL A 45 10.06 -0.23 -7.83
N VAL A 46 10.34 -0.47 -6.57
CA VAL A 46 9.60 -1.43 -5.74
C VAL A 46 8.72 -0.62 -4.79
N THR A 47 7.42 -0.88 -4.80
CA THR A 47 6.49 -0.28 -3.84
C THR A 47 5.99 -1.35 -2.88
N GLY A 48 5.74 -0.97 -1.64
CA GLY A 48 5.10 -1.87 -0.68
C GLY A 48 4.20 -1.15 0.30
N ASP A 49 3.23 -1.90 0.81
CA ASP A 49 2.24 -1.45 1.78
C ASP A 49 1.75 -2.62 2.63
N GLU A 50 1.21 -2.32 3.81
CA GLU A 50 0.62 -3.29 4.72
C GLU A 50 -0.90 -3.25 4.66
N SER A 51 -1.54 -4.41 4.48
CA SER A 51 -2.99 -4.48 4.37
C SER A 51 -3.60 -5.60 5.21
N TRP A 52 -4.71 -5.27 5.88
CA TRP A 52 -5.50 -6.21 6.65
C TRP A 52 -6.52 -6.93 5.76
N PHE A 53 -6.38 -8.25 5.67
CA PHE A 53 -7.32 -9.12 4.97
C PHE A 53 -8.20 -9.87 5.97
N TYR A 54 -9.50 -9.58 5.91
CA TYR A 54 -10.48 -10.33 6.71
C TYR A 54 -10.70 -11.73 6.14
N HIS A 55 -10.79 -12.72 7.03
CA HIS A 55 -11.04 -14.11 6.62
C HIS A 55 -12.44 -14.29 6.04
N LYS A 56 -13.43 -13.60 6.62
CA LYS A 56 -14.80 -13.58 6.10
C LYS A 56 -15.00 -12.39 5.17
N GLN A 57 -15.27 -12.68 3.90
CA GLN A 57 -15.72 -11.67 2.94
C GLN A 57 -17.23 -11.48 3.05
N LEU A 58 -17.67 -10.24 3.17
CA LEU A 58 -19.06 -9.83 3.03
C LEU A 58 -19.19 -9.11 1.70
N GLY A 59 -20.19 -9.51 0.89
CA GLY A 59 -20.55 -8.82 -0.34
C GLY A 59 -20.94 -7.36 -0.09
N ARG A 60 -20.80 -6.53 -1.13
CA ARG A 60 -21.33 -5.16 -1.10
C ARG A 60 -22.85 -5.20 -0.93
N LYS A 61 -23.44 -4.11 -0.43
CA LYS A 61 -24.91 -4.02 -0.26
C LYS A 61 -25.67 -4.40 -1.53
N SER A 62 -25.21 -3.94 -2.70
CA SER A 62 -25.80 -4.27 -4.00
C SER A 62 -25.64 -5.74 -4.38
N SER A 63 -24.53 -6.38 -4.01
CA SER A 63 -24.28 -7.81 -4.25
C SER A 63 -25.11 -8.72 -3.36
N ASN A 64 -25.62 -8.21 -2.25
CA ASN A 64 -26.52 -8.93 -1.34
C ASN A 64 -28.00 -8.63 -1.64
N ALA A 65 -28.31 -8.03 -2.79
CA ALA A 65 -29.70 -7.82 -3.20
C ALA A 65 -30.36 -9.17 -3.47
N ALA A 66 -31.59 -9.32 -3.00
CA ALA A 66 -32.39 -10.52 -3.20
C ALA A 66 -33.81 -10.13 -3.59
N TRP A 67 -34.45 -10.98 -4.38
CA TRP A 67 -35.88 -10.91 -4.66
C TRP A 67 -36.64 -11.54 -3.49
N THR A 68 -37.62 -10.84 -2.94
CA THR A 68 -38.50 -11.33 -1.87
C THR A 68 -39.96 -11.17 -2.28
N ALA A 69 -40.86 -12.02 -1.77
CA ALA A 69 -42.28 -11.86 -2.08
C ALA A 69 -42.85 -10.60 -1.40
N SER A 70 -44.00 -10.14 -1.89
CA SER A 70 -44.70 -8.98 -1.31
C SER A 70 -45.13 -9.31 0.13
N GLY A 71 -44.74 -8.47 1.09
CA GLY A 71 -45.02 -8.66 2.51
C GLY A 71 -43.97 -9.48 3.27
N GLU A 72 -42.98 -10.05 2.60
CA GLU A 72 -41.88 -10.75 3.26
C GLU A 72 -40.77 -9.80 3.72
N THR A 73 -39.99 -10.25 4.71
CA THR A 73 -38.86 -9.49 5.25
C THR A 73 -37.62 -9.69 4.36
N PRO A 74 -36.87 -8.62 4.03
CA PRO A 74 -35.61 -8.77 3.30
C PRO A 74 -34.59 -9.65 4.04
N PRO A 75 -33.74 -10.40 3.32
CA PRO A 75 -32.68 -11.18 3.97
C PRO A 75 -31.71 -10.27 4.72
N THR A 76 -31.33 -10.72 5.91
CA THR A 76 -30.42 -9.97 6.79
C THR A 76 -28.99 -10.46 6.62
N VAL A 77 -28.08 -9.54 6.29
CA VAL A 77 -26.64 -9.81 6.28
C VAL A 77 -26.01 -9.22 7.54
N VAL A 78 -25.52 -10.10 8.42
CA VAL A 78 -24.83 -9.68 9.65
C VAL A 78 -23.52 -9.00 9.29
N ARG A 79 -23.34 -7.75 9.72
CA ARG A 79 -22.11 -6.99 9.52
C ARG A 79 -20.95 -7.67 10.25
N ARG A 80 -19.73 -7.50 9.71
CA ARG A 80 -18.49 -7.94 10.35
C ARG A 80 -18.36 -7.21 11.70
N SER A 81 -18.04 -7.95 12.76
CA SER A 81 -17.64 -7.34 14.03
C SER A 81 -16.27 -6.67 13.87
N HIS A 82 -15.99 -5.67 14.70
CA HIS A 82 -14.70 -4.99 14.70
C HIS A 82 -13.52 -5.95 14.95
N PHE A 83 -13.75 -6.98 15.77
CA PHE A 83 -12.77 -8.02 16.13
C PHE A 83 -12.82 -9.26 15.23
N ALA A 84 -13.48 -9.17 14.07
CA ALA A 84 -13.53 -10.28 13.14
C ALA A 84 -12.10 -10.74 12.77
N PRO A 85 -11.84 -12.06 12.65
CA PRO A 85 -10.55 -12.58 12.26
C PRO A 85 -10.04 -11.92 10.97
N LYS A 86 -8.83 -11.38 11.07
CA LYS A 86 -8.11 -10.72 9.98
C LYS A 86 -6.62 -11.00 10.11
N THR A 87 -5.95 -11.03 8.98
CA THR A 87 -4.51 -11.24 8.87
C THR A 87 -3.88 -10.03 8.22
N LEU A 88 -2.76 -9.58 8.75
CA LEU A 88 -1.97 -8.50 8.16
C LEU A 88 -0.95 -9.11 7.21
N PHE A 89 -0.83 -8.51 6.04
CA PHE A 89 0.21 -8.86 5.08
C PHE A 89 1.04 -7.64 4.73
N CYS A 90 2.35 -7.80 4.63
CA CYS A 90 3.23 -6.82 4.01
C CYS A 90 3.48 -7.26 2.57
N ILE A 91 3.09 -6.44 1.60
CA ILE A 91 3.13 -6.81 0.19
C ILE A 91 4.01 -5.82 -0.54
N PHE A 92 5.00 -6.35 -1.28
CA PHE A 92 5.88 -5.57 -2.15
C PHE A 92 5.76 -6.06 -3.58
N PHE A 93 5.69 -5.13 -4.52
CA PHE A 93 5.60 -5.43 -5.94
C PHE A 93 6.39 -4.42 -6.78
N LYS A 94 6.74 -4.85 -7.98
CA LYS A 94 7.35 -4.03 -9.04
C LYS A 94 6.48 -4.13 -10.29
N THR A 95 6.89 -3.46 -11.37
CA THR A 95 6.13 -3.47 -12.64
C THR A 95 5.92 -4.85 -13.23
N THR A 96 6.77 -5.83 -12.93
CA THR A 96 6.65 -7.21 -13.43
C THR A 96 5.87 -8.14 -12.49
N GLY A 97 5.36 -7.64 -11.37
CA GLY A 97 4.55 -8.42 -10.43
C GLY A 97 5.04 -8.38 -8.97
N PRO A 98 4.46 -9.23 -8.11
CA PRO A 98 4.83 -9.34 -6.70
C PRO A 98 6.29 -9.75 -6.51
N VAL A 99 6.96 -9.14 -5.54
CA VAL A 99 8.32 -9.49 -5.13
C VAL A 99 8.30 -10.20 -3.78
N LEU A 100 7.56 -9.66 -2.81
CA LEU A 100 7.41 -10.28 -1.49
C LEU A 100 5.96 -10.19 -1.03
N ILE A 101 5.45 -11.29 -0.49
CA ILE A 101 4.20 -11.32 0.27
C ILE A 101 4.52 -11.95 1.61
N HIS A 102 4.59 -11.13 2.65
CA HIS A 102 4.90 -11.56 4.01
C HIS A 102 3.64 -11.64 4.85
N HIS A 103 3.46 -12.80 5.50
CA HIS A 103 2.37 -13.04 6.44
C HIS A 103 2.80 -12.61 7.85
N VAL A 104 2.06 -11.68 8.45
CA VAL A 104 2.31 -11.26 9.83
C VAL A 104 1.43 -12.07 10.77
N GLU A 105 2.06 -12.75 11.72
CA GLU A 105 1.33 -13.60 12.66
C GLU A 105 0.40 -12.77 13.54
N ARG A 106 -0.68 -13.41 13.98
CA ARG A 106 -1.70 -12.75 14.79
C ARG A 106 -1.09 -12.24 16.11
N GLY A 107 -1.30 -10.96 16.40
CA GLY A 107 -0.82 -10.32 17.62
C GLY A 107 0.58 -9.71 17.50
N GLN A 108 1.28 -9.95 16.39
CA GLN A 108 2.52 -9.24 16.11
C GLN A 108 2.24 -7.81 15.67
N THR A 109 3.09 -6.89 16.14
CA THR A 109 3.12 -5.50 15.69
C THR A 109 4.35 -5.32 14.82
N ILE A 110 4.19 -4.65 13.68
CA ILE A 110 5.32 -4.27 12.83
C ILE A 110 5.97 -3.04 13.45
N ASP A 111 7.05 -3.25 14.21
CA ASP A 111 8.00 -2.21 14.55
C ASP A 111 9.11 -2.15 13.48
N HIS A 112 10.12 -1.31 13.71
CA HIS A 112 11.19 -1.10 12.74
C HIS A 112 12.11 -2.32 12.60
N ASP A 113 12.40 -3.02 13.70
CA ASP A 113 13.20 -4.25 13.69
C ASP A 113 12.46 -5.35 12.92
N TYR A 114 11.17 -5.51 13.20
CA TYR A 114 10.33 -6.46 12.48
C TYR A 114 10.31 -6.13 10.98
N TYR A 115 10.14 -4.85 10.64
CA TYR A 115 10.10 -4.40 9.25
C TYR A 115 11.42 -4.70 8.52
N ILE A 116 12.56 -4.44 9.15
CA ILE A 116 13.87 -4.76 8.57
C ILE A 116 14.02 -6.26 8.37
N ASN A 117 13.84 -7.05 9.44
CA ASN A 117 14.19 -8.47 9.47
C ASN A 117 13.22 -9.33 8.65
N ASN A 118 11.92 -9.02 8.69
CA ASN A 118 10.88 -9.87 8.10
C ASN A 118 10.32 -9.31 6.78
N CYS A 119 10.56 -8.03 6.47
CA CYS A 119 10.07 -7.43 5.23
C CYS A 119 11.22 -7.03 4.31
N LEU A 120 12.09 -6.11 4.75
CA LEU A 120 13.11 -5.55 3.86
C LEU A 120 14.23 -6.55 3.52
N GLN A 121 14.70 -7.34 4.47
CA GLN A 121 15.76 -8.32 4.23
C GLN A 121 15.32 -9.45 3.30
N PRO A 122 14.14 -10.09 3.48
CA PRO A 122 13.61 -11.03 2.51
C PRO A 122 13.38 -10.39 1.14
N LEU A 123 12.88 -9.14 1.11
CA LEU A 123 12.68 -8.40 -0.14
C LEU A 123 14.00 -8.21 -0.90
N VAL A 124 15.06 -7.75 -0.22
CA VAL A 124 16.38 -7.56 -0.82
C VAL A 124 16.94 -8.87 -1.35
N ASN A 125 16.80 -9.96 -0.60
CA ASN A 125 17.23 -11.28 -1.04
C ASN A 125 16.51 -11.71 -2.32
N GLU A 126 15.20 -11.48 -2.39
CA GLU A 126 14.40 -11.82 -3.56
C GLU A 126 14.74 -10.94 -4.77
N ILE A 127 14.98 -9.64 -4.56
CA ILE A 127 15.49 -8.74 -5.61
C ILE A 127 16.82 -9.25 -6.16
N LYS A 128 17.77 -9.63 -5.29
CA LYS A 128 19.09 -10.15 -5.70
C LYS A 128 18.97 -11.46 -6.49
N LYS A 129 18.03 -12.34 -6.14
CA LYS A 129 17.74 -13.57 -6.90
C LYS A 129 17.19 -13.25 -8.29
N GLN A 130 16.22 -12.33 -8.38
CA GLN A 130 15.60 -11.93 -9.64
C GLN A 130 16.53 -11.09 -10.53
N ARG A 131 17.52 -10.42 -9.94
CA ARG A 131 18.51 -9.55 -10.62
C ARG A 131 19.93 -10.02 -10.29
N SER A 132 20.30 -11.24 -10.69
CA SER A 132 21.61 -11.83 -10.34
C SER A 132 22.82 -10.97 -10.76
N SER A 133 22.71 -10.21 -11.85
CA SER A 133 23.79 -9.36 -12.36
C SER A 133 23.84 -7.95 -11.74
N SER A 134 22.68 -7.32 -11.50
CA SER A 134 22.61 -5.93 -11.02
C SER A 134 22.23 -5.81 -9.53
N GLY A 135 21.75 -6.89 -8.92
CA GLY A 135 21.30 -6.91 -7.53
C GLY A 135 20.30 -5.80 -7.23
N THR A 136 20.62 -5.01 -6.20
CA THR A 136 19.85 -3.85 -5.76
C THR A 136 20.29 -2.54 -6.42
N HIS A 137 21.25 -2.58 -7.35
CA HIS A 137 21.71 -1.37 -8.04
C HIS A 137 20.54 -0.64 -8.71
N ALA A 138 20.48 0.67 -8.49
CA ALA A 138 19.44 1.56 -8.98
C ALA A 138 18.02 1.28 -8.47
N ILE A 139 17.79 0.33 -7.57
CA ILE A 139 16.45 0.10 -6.98
C ILE A 139 16.05 1.30 -6.13
N LYS A 140 14.79 1.73 -6.31
CA LYS A 140 14.13 2.68 -5.42
C LYS A 140 12.99 1.99 -4.69
N ILE A 141 12.83 2.32 -3.42
CA ILE A 141 11.70 1.85 -2.61
C ILE A 141 10.70 2.98 -2.39
N HIS A 142 9.42 2.69 -2.61
CA HIS A 142 8.32 3.58 -2.30
C HIS A 142 7.41 2.91 -1.26
N HIS A 143 7.35 3.51 -0.08
CA HIS A 143 6.51 3.07 1.03
C HIS A 143 5.94 4.30 1.74
N ASP A 144 4.92 4.11 2.57
CA ASP A 144 4.33 5.22 3.31
C ASP A 144 5.26 5.74 4.42
N ASN A 145 4.79 6.77 5.13
CA ASN A 145 5.52 7.37 6.24
C ASN A 145 5.07 6.83 7.60
N ALA A 146 4.66 5.56 7.68
CA ALA A 146 4.36 4.92 8.96
C ALA A 146 5.56 5.02 9.92
N ARG A 147 5.27 5.07 11.22
CA ARG A 147 6.29 5.27 12.27
C ARG A 147 7.49 4.30 12.20
N PRO A 148 7.30 3.01 11.89
CA PRO A 148 8.44 2.09 11.72
C PRO A 148 9.32 2.46 10.53
N HIS A 149 8.72 2.94 9.44
CA HIS A 149 9.38 3.16 8.14
C HIS A 149 10.31 4.38 8.14
N VAL A 150 10.05 5.34 9.02
CA VAL A 150 10.83 6.58 9.13
C VAL A 150 11.95 6.51 10.16
N GLN A 151 12.14 5.35 10.82
CA GLN A 151 13.24 5.17 11.78
C GLN A 151 14.60 5.24 11.08
N LYS A 152 15.60 5.70 11.83
CA LYS A 152 16.99 5.81 11.34
C LYS A 152 17.54 4.46 10.91
N ASP A 153 17.19 3.40 11.62
CA ASP A 153 17.70 2.05 11.34
C ASP A 153 17.18 1.51 10.02
N VAL A 154 15.92 1.81 9.68
CA VAL A 154 15.34 1.46 8.36
C VAL A 154 16.07 2.20 7.25
N SER A 155 16.29 3.51 7.42
CA SER A 155 17.01 4.33 6.43
C SER A 155 18.46 3.85 6.26
N THR A 156 19.12 3.51 7.37
CA THR A 156 20.49 2.99 7.39
C THR A 156 20.57 1.63 6.70
N TYR A 157 19.61 0.75 6.97
CA TYR A 157 19.51 -0.55 6.32
C TYR A 157 19.34 -0.40 4.81
N LEU A 158 18.40 0.41 4.34
CA LEU A 158 18.16 0.64 2.90
C LEU A 158 19.41 1.20 2.21
N ALA A 159 20.07 2.19 2.83
CA ALA A 159 21.32 2.76 2.32
C ALA A 159 22.44 1.71 2.25
N SER A 160 22.56 0.82 3.25
CA SER A 160 23.54 -0.27 3.25
C SER A 160 23.32 -1.27 2.10
N GLN A 161 22.09 -1.37 1.60
CA GLN A 161 21.74 -2.21 0.45
C GLN A 161 21.78 -1.44 -0.87
N GLY A 162 22.18 -0.16 -0.88
CA GLY A 162 22.18 0.69 -2.06
C GLY A 162 20.78 1.02 -2.59
N ILE A 163 19.75 0.87 -1.76
CA ILE A 163 18.36 1.15 -2.12
C ILE A 163 18.03 2.58 -1.72
N MET A 164 17.51 3.35 -2.68
CA MET A 164 17.10 4.74 -2.46
C MET A 164 15.62 4.81 -2.08
N LYS A 165 15.27 5.55 -1.03
CA LYS A 165 13.87 5.86 -0.72
C LYS A 165 13.34 6.94 -1.69
N MET A 166 12.19 6.69 -2.29
CA MET A 166 11.42 7.71 -3.00
C MET A 166 10.80 8.68 -1.99
N LEU A 167 10.92 9.98 -2.28
CA LEU A 167 10.23 11.04 -1.55
C LEU A 167 8.79 11.19 -2.06
#